data_AF-A0A6L4ZDF1-F1
#
_entry.id   AF-A0A6L4ZDF1-F1
#
_cell.length_a   1.000
_cell.length_b   1.000
_cell.length_c   1.000
_cell.angle_alpha   90.00
_cell.angle_beta   90.00
_cell.angle_gamma   90.00
#
_symmetry.space_group_name_H-M   'P 1'
#
loop_
_entity.id
_entity.type
_entity.pdbx_description
1 polymer ?
#
loop_
_entity_poly.entity_id
_entity_poly.type
_entity_poly.pdbx_seq_one_letter_code
_entity_poly.pdbx_strand_id
1 'polypeptide(L)'
;MKSTFRILFYVRRNYVNKNEETGIMVRITFDSEIVQFSSKLNVNPDNWDTKRGKVIGKTKEAKNINDTLENIKASIIRHYREIEWQDVQVTAEKIRNAFLGITVKAQMLLVVFKNHNDDISKRIGKDITEAGVEKYQRTRQRLEDFMIYQYKIKDIALKEINYNFVSYFETYLRTVYNCGVNTTAKYLQQFKHILTLAKNIGWLQSDPFINFRIRFEKADRGYLLQEELEVMMQKKFSIKRKEQVRDFLFFRALPD
;
A
#
# COMPACT_ATOMS: atom_id res chain seq x y z
N MET A 1 -21.16 7.08 19.47
CA MET A 1 -20.42 6.03 20.20
C MET A 1 -19.24 6.70 20.89
N LYS A 2 -19.11 6.65 22.22
CA LYS A 2 -17.94 7.25 22.91
C LYS A 2 -16.80 6.23 22.89
N SER A 3 -15.78 6.47 22.06
CA SER A 3 -14.56 5.66 22.10
C SER A 3 -13.89 5.75 23.47
N THR A 4 -13.38 4.62 23.96
CA THR A 4 -12.85 4.48 25.32
C THR A 4 -11.33 4.61 25.34
N PHE A 5 -10.84 5.85 25.30
CA PHE A 5 -9.41 6.13 25.42
C PHE A 5 -8.98 6.25 26.89
N ARG A 6 -8.00 5.44 27.32
CA ARG A 6 -7.42 5.47 28.68
C ARG A 6 -5.90 5.29 28.64
N ILE A 7 -5.20 6.03 29.51
CA ILE A 7 -3.75 5.90 29.74
C ILE A 7 -3.55 5.52 31.20
N LEU A 8 -2.74 4.49 31.45
CA LEU A 8 -2.37 4.04 32.79
C LEU A 8 -0.87 3.85 32.89
N PHE A 9 -0.28 4.33 33.99
CA PHE A 9 1.09 4.00 34.37
C PHE A 9 1.07 2.90 35.43
N TYR A 10 1.97 1.92 35.31
CA TYR A 10 2.09 0.84 36.28
C TYR A 10 3.52 0.33 36.34
N VAL A 11 3.89 -0.33 37.44
CA VAL A 11 5.21 -0.94 37.62
C VAL A 11 5.12 -2.46 37.62
N ARG A 12 6.18 -3.14 37.18
CA ARG A 12 6.26 -4.61 37.21
C ARG A 12 7.07 -5.05 38.41
N ARG A 13 6.43 -5.19 39.57
CA ARG A 13 7.08 -5.55 40.85
C ARG A 13 7.94 -6.82 40.78
N ASN A 14 7.66 -7.74 39.85
CA ASN A 14 8.41 -8.98 39.66
C ASN A 14 9.70 -8.81 38.84
N TYR A 15 9.97 -7.60 38.33
CA TYR A 15 11.13 -7.27 37.52
C TYR A 15 11.85 -6.07 38.13
N VAL A 16 12.76 -6.37 39.04
CA VAL A 16 13.58 -5.41 39.77
C VAL A 16 15.02 -5.51 39.27
N ASN A 17 15.66 -4.37 39.04
CA ASN A 17 17.05 -4.30 38.60
C ASN A 17 18.03 -4.47 39.78
N LYS A 18 19.34 -4.45 39.51
CA LYS A 18 20.40 -4.56 40.54
C LYS A 18 20.36 -3.45 41.59
N ASN A 19 19.66 -2.34 41.32
CA ASN A 19 19.54 -1.18 42.20
C ASN A 19 18.21 -1.18 42.98
N GLU A 20 17.49 -2.30 43.02
CA GLU A 20 16.18 -2.41 43.69
C GLU A 20 15.06 -1.55 43.06
N GLU A 21 15.23 -1.13 41.80
CA GLU A 21 14.22 -0.35 41.07
C GLU A 21 13.52 -1.16 40.00
N THR A 22 12.31 -0.75 39.63
CA THR A 22 11.53 -1.33 38.54
C THR A 22 11.15 -0.27 37.52
N GLY A 23 11.07 -0.67 36.25
CA GLY A 23 10.67 0.22 35.16
C GLY A 23 9.18 0.57 35.23
N ILE A 24 8.87 1.85 35.04
CA ILE A 24 7.49 2.33 34.91
C ILE A 24 7.02 2.05 33.47
N MET A 25 5.92 1.33 33.35
CA MET A 25 5.30 0.96 32.10
C MET A 25 4.13 1.90 31.80
N VAL A 26 3.95 2.22 30.53
CA VAL A 26 2.80 2.93 29.99
C VAL A 26 1.86 1.91 29.35
N ARG A 27 0.57 2.00 29.66
CA ARG A 27 -0.50 1.23 29.01
C ARG A 27 -1.48 2.20 28.38
N ILE A 28 -1.72 2.04 27.08
CA ILE A 28 -2.77 2.74 26.35
C ILE A 28 -3.87 1.73 26.05
N THR A 29 -5.12 2.11 26.34
CA THR A 29 -6.31 1.35 25.98
C THR A 29 -7.18 2.20 25.08
N PHE A 30 -7.60 1.64 23.95
CA PHE A 30 -8.52 2.28 23.01
C PHE A 30 -9.46 1.20 22.45
N ASP A 31 -10.77 1.35 22.68
CA ASP A 31 -11.81 0.46 22.17
C ASP A 31 -11.49 -1.04 22.32
N SER A 32 -11.11 -1.42 23.55
CA SER A 32 -10.71 -2.78 23.98
C SER A 32 -9.32 -3.25 23.52
N GLU A 33 -8.65 -2.53 22.61
CA GLU A 33 -7.25 -2.79 22.30
C GLU A 33 -6.34 -2.23 23.38
N ILE A 34 -5.32 -3.01 23.77
CA ILE A 34 -4.34 -2.63 24.79
C ILE A 34 -2.95 -2.72 24.19
N VAL A 35 -2.19 -1.64 24.32
CA VAL A 35 -0.76 -1.61 23.97
C VAL A 35 0.05 -1.10 25.15
N GLN A 36 1.27 -1.64 25.30
CA GLN A 36 2.14 -1.34 26.44
C GLN A 36 3.58 -1.11 25.99
N PHE A 37 4.26 -0.16 26.63
CA PHE A 37 5.67 0.15 26.38
C PHE A 37 6.33 0.77 27.61
N SER A 38 7.66 0.78 27.66
CA SER A 38 8.40 1.37 28.78
C SER A 38 8.43 2.90 28.69
N SER A 39 8.27 3.58 29.82
CA SER A 39 8.46 5.04 29.92
C SER A 39 9.95 5.45 29.95
N LYS A 40 10.86 4.47 30.08
CA LYS A 40 12.30 4.64 30.35
C LYS A 40 12.63 5.25 31.71
N LEU A 41 11.65 5.35 32.61
CA LEU A 41 11.85 5.77 33.99
C LEU A 41 11.82 4.54 34.91
N ASN A 42 12.63 4.58 35.97
CA ASN A 42 12.64 3.58 37.03
C ASN A 42 12.17 4.20 38.35
N VAL A 43 11.67 3.36 39.24
CA VAL A 43 11.30 3.75 40.60
C VAL A 43 11.44 2.55 41.54
N ASN A 44 11.74 2.79 42.81
CA ASN A 44 11.58 1.77 43.83
C ASN A 44 10.09 1.32 43.91
N PRO A 45 9.78 0.02 43.80
CA PRO A 45 8.40 -0.50 43.85
C PRO A 45 7.57 -0.05 45.06
N ASP A 46 8.20 0.17 46.21
CA ASP A 46 7.54 0.56 47.46
C ASP A 46 7.13 2.03 47.45
N ASN A 47 7.81 2.85 46.66
CA ASN A 47 7.48 4.25 46.45
C ASN A 47 6.42 4.45 45.35
N TRP A 48 5.75 3.41 44.86
CA TRP A 48 4.74 3.51 43.81
C TRP A 48 3.30 3.43 44.34
N ASP A 49 2.51 4.48 44.09
CA ASP A 49 1.07 4.46 44.34
C ASP A 49 0.34 3.79 43.16
N THR A 50 -0.13 2.58 43.38
CA THR A 50 -0.82 1.78 42.35
C THR A 50 -2.18 2.37 41.97
N LYS A 51 -2.88 3.04 42.90
CA LYS A 51 -4.20 3.63 42.62
C LYS A 51 -4.06 4.93 41.83
N ARG A 52 -3.07 5.75 42.17
CA ARG A 52 -2.81 7.03 41.50
C ARG A 52 -1.96 6.90 40.24
N GLY A 53 -1.19 5.82 40.10
CA GLY A 53 -0.24 5.64 39.02
C GLY A 53 0.90 6.67 39.06
N LYS A 54 1.39 6.98 40.27
CA LYS A 54 2.38 8.03 40.55
C LYS A 54 3.36 7.59 41.63
N VAL A 55 4.52 8.23 41.67
CA VAL A 55 5.50 8.05 42.75
C VAL A 55 5.02 8.77 44.01
N ILE A 56 5.10 8.09 45.15
CA ILE A 56 4.80 8.57 46.50
C ILE A 56 5.97 9.43 47.00
N GLY A 57 5.65 10.50 47.73
CA GLY A 57 6.63 11.34 48.39
C GLY A 57 6.79 12.72 47.76
N LYS A 58 7.56 13.58 48.44
CA LYS A 58 7.81 14.98 48.07
C LYS A 58 9.28 15.26 47.72
N THR A 59 10.08 14.20 47.54
CA THR A 59 11.48 14.35 47.14
C THR A 59 11.57 15.00 45.76
N LYS A 60 12.69 15.67 45.48
CA LYS A 60 12.94 16.28 44.16
C LYS A 60 12.84 15.25 43.04
N GLU A 61 13.33 14.04 43.31
CA GLU A 61 13.25 12.90 42.39
C GLU A 61 11.80 12.45 42.13
N ALA A 62 11.02 12.21 43.19
CA ALA A 62 9.60 11.82 43.05
C ALA A 62 8.80 12.87 42.26
N LYS A 63 9.07 14.17 42.52
CA LYS A 63 8.47 15.26 41.76
C LYS A 63 8.88 15.21 40.29
N ASN A 64 10.16 15.08 40.00
CA ASN A 64 10.68 15.03 38.63
C ASN A 64 10.12 13.84 37.82
N ILE A 65 10.03 12.65 38.45
CA ILE A 65 9.40 11.47 37.81
C ILE A 65 7.93 11.76 37.53
N ASN A 66 7.17 12.26 38.50
CA ASN A 66 5.75 12.55 38.33
C ASN A 66 5.49 13.62 37.25
N ASP A 67 6.30 14.68 37.21
CA ASP A 67 6.21 15.72 36.18
C ASP A 67 6.51 15.13 34.78
N THR A 68 7.49 14.24 34.69
CA THR A 68 7.82 13.54 33.43
C THR A 68 6.68 12.62 32.98
N LEU A 69 6.04 11.89 33.91
CA LEU A 69 4.87 11.05 33.60
C LEU A 69 3.69 11.88 33.08
N GLU A 70 3.43 13.06 33.65
CA GLU A 70 2.39 13.97 33.14
C GLU A 70 2.73 14.49 31.74
N ASN A 71 4.00 14.84 31.48
CA ASN A 71 4.44 15.24 30.15
C ASN A 71 4.27 14.11 29.11
N ILE A 72 4.61 12.87 29.47
CA ILE A 72 4.36 11.69 28.62
C ILE A 72 2.87 11.56 28.32
N LYS A 73 2.02 11.64 29.37
CA LYS A 73 0.56 11.54 29.22
C LYS A 73 0.01 12.62 28.30
N ALA A 74 0.43 13.88 28.49
CA ALA A 74 0.03 15.01 27.66
C ALA A 74 0.43 14.81 26.19
N SER A 75 1.65 14.33 25.94
CA SER A 75 2.13 14.04 24.58
C SER A 75 1.33 12.94 23.89
N ILE A 76 1.02 11.85 24.61
CA ILE A 76 0.18 10.76 24.09
C ILE A 76 -1.23 11.28 23.75
N ILE A 77 -1.83 12.11 24.61
CA ILE A 77 -3.15 12.72 24.36
C ILE A 77 -3.10 13.60 23.09
N ARG A 78 -2.02 14.36 22.89
CA ARG A 78 -1.85 15.19 21.69
C ARG A 78 -1.83 14.34 20.42
N HIS A 79 -1.01 13.30 20.37
CA HIS A 79 -0.97 12.39 19.21
C HIS A 79 -2.30 11.68 18.96
N TYR A 80 -3.01 11.28 20.03
CA TYR A 80 -4.35 10.73 19.90
C TYR A 80 -5.30 11.71 19.18
N ARG A 81 -5.33 12.99 19.60
CA ARG A 81 -6.17 14.01 18.97
C ARG A 81 -5.79 14.30 17.52
N GLU A 82 -4.49 14.35 17.22
CA GLU A 82 -3.99 14.52 15.85
C GLU A 82 -4.48 13.38 14.93
N ILE A 83 -4.38 12.13 15.40
CA ILE A 83 -4.83 10.95 14.64
C ILE A 83 -6.37 10.96 14.53
N GLU A 84 -7.09 11.29 15.61
CA GLU A 84 -8.56 11.37 15.60
C GLU A 84 -9.07 12.42 14.59
N TRP A 85 -8.35 13.51 14.39
CA TRP A 85 -8.70 14.54 13.40
C TRP A 85 -8.36 14.16 11.95
N GLN A 86 -7.29 13.38 11.74
CA GLN A 86 -6.77 13.10 10.38
C GLN A 86 -7.24 11.75 9.81
N ASP A 87 -7.39 10.72 10.66
CA ASP A 87 -7.63 9.35 10.23
C ASP A 87 -9.08 8.91 10.53
N VAL A 88 -9.67 8.16 9.59
CA VAL A 88 -11.01 7.56 9.74
C VAL A 88 -11.01 6.42 10.78
N GLN A 89 -9.84 5.82 11.07
CA GLN A 89 -9.71 4.69 11.98
C GLN A 89 -8.53 4.88 12.95
N VAL A 90 -8.85 5.06 14.23
CA VAL A 90 -7.90 5.16 15.34
C VAL A 90 -7.68 3.77 15.96
N THR A 91 -6.44 3.42 16.31
CA THR A 91 -6.10 2.19 17.05
C THR A 91 -5.07 2.48 18.13
N ALA A 92 -5.01 1.65 19.17
CA ALA A 92 -4.04 1.84 20.27
C ALA A 92 -2.59 1.78 19.76
N GLU A 93 -2.32 0.90 18.81
CA GLU A 93 -1.01 0.71 18.17
C GLU A 93 -0.55 1.96 17.41
N LYS A 94 -1.44 2.64 16.68
CA LYS A 94 -1.13 3.88 15.96
C LYS A 94 -0.73 4.99 16.93
N ILE A 95 -1.46 5.14 18.03
CA ILE A 95 -1.17 6.14 19.06
C ILE A 95 0.22 5.89 19.67
N ARG A 96 0.54 4.62 20.01
CA ARG A 96 1.88 4.26 20.48
C ARG A 96 2.95 4.62 19.45
N ASN A 97 2.75 4.20 18.20
CA ASN A 97 3.73 4.37 17.14
C ASN A 97 4.01 5.85 16.88
N ALA A 98 2.99 6.70 16.85
CA ALA A 98 3.15 8.15 16.75
C ALA A 98 3.95 8.71 17.93
N PHE A 99 3.62 8.34 19.17
CA PHE A 99 4.35 8.80 20.35
C PHE A 99 5.82 8.36 20.38
N LEU A 100 6.12 7.12 19.99
CA LEU A 100 7.49 6.59 19.95
C LEU A 100 8.29 7.04 18.72
N GLY A 101 7.68 7.82 17.81
CA GLY A 101 8.29 8.17 16.53
C GLY A 101 8.51 6.96 15.61
N ILE A 102 7.79 5.85 15.85
CA ILE A 102 7.81 4.66 15.00
C ILE A 102 6.91 4.97 13.82
N THR A 103 7.51 5.36 12.70
CA THR A 103 6.78 5.47 11.44
C THR A 103 6.30 4.07 11.06
N VAL A 104 4.98 3.86 11.04
CA VAL A 104 4.38 2.66 10.41
C VAL A 104 4.94 2.64 8.99
N LYS A 105 5.71 1.61 8.63
CA LYS A 105 6.31 1.50 7.30
C LYS A 105 5.22 1.78 6.28
N ALA A 106 5.33 2.90 5.58
CA ALA A 106 4.41 3.24 4.53
C ALA A 106 4.46 2.08 3.53
N GLN A 107 3.28 1.55 3.18
CA GLN A 107 3.21 0.56 2.11
C GLN A 107 3.55 1.30 0.82
N MET A 108 4.67 0.93 0.22
CA MET A 108 5.17 1.57 -0.99
C MET A 108 4.55 0.91 -2.22
N LEU A 109 4.23 1.71 -3.24
CA LEU A 109 3.51 1.25 -4.42
C LEU A 109 4.24 0.11 -5.13
N LEU A 110 5.53 0.26 -5.43
CA LEU A 110 6.27 -0.78 -6.18
C LEU A 110 6.50 -2.04 -5.34
N VAL A 111 6.60 -1.91 -4.02
CA VAL A 111 6.67 -3.06 -3.11
C VAL A 111 5.37 -3.86 -3.14
N VAL A 112 4.22 -3.18 -3.05
CA VAL A 112 2.90 -3.84 -3.14
C VAL A 112 2.71 -4.49 -4.51
N PHE A 113 3.11 -3.80 -5.57
CA PHE A 113 3.08 -4.34 -6.93
C PHE A 113 3.98 -5.57 -7.07
N LYS A 114 5.18 -5.56 -6.48
CA LYS A 114 6.09 -6.70 -6.47
C LYS A 114 5.47 -7.89 -5.76
N ASN A 115 4.94 -7.71 -4.56
CA ASN A 115 4.34 -8.80 -3.79
C ASN A 115 3.18 -9.44 -4.57
N HIS A 116 2.33 -8.63 -5.20
CA HIS A 116 1.28 -9.13 -6.08
C HIS A 116 1.84 -9.96 -7.24
N ASN A 117 2.87 -9.44 -7.93
CA ASN A 117 3.51 -10.14 -9.05
C ASN A 117 4.13 -11.49 -8.62
N ASP A 118 4.78 -11.52 -7.46
CA ASP A 118 5.39 -12.73 -6.91
C ASP A 118 4.31 -13.78 -6.57
N ASP A 119 3.13 -13.35 -6.09
CA ASP A 119 2.02 -14.25 -5.78
C ASP A 119 1.31 -14.80 -7.03
N ILE A 120 1.08 -13.97 -8.06
CA ILE A 120 0.52 -14.46 -9.32
C ILE A 120 1.51 -15.36 -10.09
N SER A 121 2.82 -15.18 -9.89
CA SER A 121 3.85 -16.04 -10.49
C SER A 121 3.79 -17.47 -9.96
N LYS A 122 3.46 -17.66 -8.67
CA LYS A 122 3.26 -18.99 -8.07
C LYS A 122 2.05 -19.76 -8.62
N ARG A 123 1.17 -19.05 -9.35
CA ARG A 123 -0.07 -19.57 -9.94
C ARG A 123 0.06 -19.88 -11.44
N ILE A 124 1.26 -19.72 -12.01
CA ILE A 124 1.54 -20.07 -13.41
C ILE A 124 1.26 -21.56 -13.63
N GLY A 125 0.53 -21.87 -14.69
CA GLY A 125 0.16 -23.24 -15.06
C GLY A 125 -1.04 -23.81 -14.31
N LYS A 126 -1.63 -23.05 -13.37
CA LYS A 126 -2.91 -23.41 -12.71
C LYS A 126 -4.05 -22.60 -13.31
N ASP A 127 -4.02 -21.29 -13.06
CA ASP A 127 -5.08 -20.36 -13.46
C ASP A 127 -4.54 -19.05 -14.03
N ILE A 128 -3.21 -18.89 -14.07
CA ILE A 128 -2.55 -17.74 -14.69
C ILE A 128 -1.56 -18.23 -15.75
N THR A 129 -1.55 -17.55 -16.89
CA THR A 129 -0.55 -17.74 -17.94
C THR A 129 0.68 -16.89 -17.68
N GLU A 130 1.85 -17.29 -18.14
CA GLU A 130 3.09 -16.49 -18.08
C GLU A 130 2.91 -15.09 -18.69
N ALA A 131 2.25 -14.99 -19.85
CA ALA A 131 1.89 -13.71 -20.48
C ALA A 131 0.96 -12.84 -19.62
N GLY A 132 0.25 -13.43 -18.65
CA GLY A 132 -0.57 -12.71 -17.67
C GLY A 132 0.30 -12.00 -16.64
N VAL A 133 1.30 -12.70 -16.09
CA VAL A 133 2.27 -12.15 -15.13
C VAL A 133 3.12 -11.06 -15.78
N GLU A 134 3.60 -11.30 -17.00
CA GLU A 134 4.39 -10.31 -17.74
C GLU A 134 3.67 -8.98 -17.91
N LYS A 135 2.34 -8.98 -18.09
CA LYS A 135 1.56 -7.73 -18.22
C LYS A 135 1.71 -6.88 -16.96
N TYR A 136 1.53 -7.47 -15.78
CA TYR A 136 1.69 -6.75 -14.52
C TYR A 136 3.14 -6.33 -14.27
N GLN A 137 4.11 -7.14 -14.66
CA GLN A 137 5.52 -6.76 -14.56
C GLN A 137 5.88 -5.57 -15.46
N ARG A 138 5.37 -5.54 -16.70
CA ARG A 138 5.51 -4.38 -17.59
C ARG A 138 4.83 -3.14 -17.01
N THR A 139 3.61 -3.25 -16.47
CA THR A 139 2.94 -2.12 -15.83
C THR A 139 3.75 -1.55 -14.67
N ARG A 140 4.33 -2.42 -13.82
CA ARG A 140 5.20 -2.00 -12.71
C ARG A 140 6.42 -1.21 -13.21
N GLN A 141 7.10 -1.70 -14.24
CA GLN A 141 8.24 -1.01 -14.84
C GLN A 141 7.84 0.36 -15.40
N ARG A 142 6.69 0.45 -16.09
CA ARG A 142 6.20 1.73 -16.61
C ARG A 142 5.86 2.73 -15.51
N LEU A 143 5.35 2.26 -14.37
CA LEU A 143 5.13 3.10 -13.19
C LEU A 143 6.46 3.59 -12.59
N GLU A 144 7.47 2.73 -12.50
CA GLU A 144 8.81 3.09 -12.04
C GLU A 144 9.44 4.15 -12.95
N ASP A 145 9.44 3.94 -14.27
CA ASP A 145 9.95 4.88 -15.26
C ASP A 145 9.23 6.24 -15.18
N PHE A 146 7.90 6.21 -15.02
CA PHE A 146 7.07 7.40 -14.85
C PHE A 146 7.47 8.19 -13.59
N MET A 147 7.65 7.51 -12.47
CA MET A 147 8.01 8.16 -11.20
C MET A 147 9.39 8.80 -11.27
N ILE A 148 10.35 8.13 -11.90
CA ILE A 148 11.68 8.67 -12.16
C ILE A 148 11.59 9.87 -13.12
N TYR A 149 10.74 9.79 -14.15
CA TYR A 149 10.59 10.87 -15.12
C TYR A 149 9.96 12.13 -14.51
N GLN A 150 8.78 12.02 -13.89
CA GLN A 150 8.02 13.17 -13.39
C GLN A 150 8.45 13.65 -12.01
N TYR A 151 8.61 12.74 -11.05
CA TYR A 151 8.78 13.10 -9.65
C TYR A 151 10.22 12.98 -9.15
N LYS A 152 11.12 12.39 -9.96
CA LYS A 152 12.52 12.08 -9.60
C LYS A 152 12.64 11.18 -8.35
N ILE A 153 11.62 10.36 -8.11
CA ILE A 153 11.59 9.38 -7.01
C ILE A 153 11.65 7.95 -7.56
N LYS A 154 12.10 7.02 -6.73
CA LYS A 154 12.14 5.59 -7.07
C LYS A 154 10.85 4.85 -6.72
N ASP A 155 10.14 5.31 -5.69
CA ASP A 155 8.90 4.70 -5.22
C ASP A 155 8.07 5.75 -4.48
N ILE A 156 6.79 5.47 -4.28
CA ILE A 156 5.83 6.38 -3.65
C ILE A 156 5.00 5.63 -2.61
N ALA A 157 4.68 6.29 -1.50
CA ALA A 157 3.78 5.70 -0.51
C ALA A 157 2.35 5.61 -1.09
N LEU A 158 1.64 4.51 -0.84
CA LEU A 158 0.26 4.34 -1.33
C LEU A 158 -0.68 5.48 -0.91
N LYS A 159 -0.44 6.09 0.26
CA LYS A 159 -1.23 7.21 0.78
C LYS A 159 -1.08 8.50 -0.03
N GLU A 160 0.01 8.67 -0.78
CA GLU A 160 0.30 9.87 -1.56
C GLU A 160 -0.30 9.79 -2.97
N ILE A 161 -0.81 8.62 -3.37
CA ILE A 161 -1.42 8.42 -4.67
C ILE A 161 -2.80 9.08 -4.68
N ASN A 162 -2.97 10.06 -5.58
CA ASN A 162 -4.21 10.80 -5.76
C ASN A 162 -4.66 10.77 -7.23
N TYR A 163 -5.78 11.42 -7.53
CA TYR A 163 -6.31 11.51 -8.90
C TYR A 163 -5.29 12.09 -9.89
N ASN A 164 -4.53 13.12 -9.50
CA ASN A 164 -3.54 13.76 -10.37
C ASN A 164 -2.41 12.80 -10.72
N PHE A 165 -1.96 11.96 -9.78
CA PHE A 165 -0.97 10.93 -10.06
C PHE A 165 -1.44 9.98 -11.19
N VAL A 166 -2.70 9.52 -11.12
CA VAL A 166 -3.28 8.65 -12.15
C VAL A 166 -3.38 9.36 -13.50
N SER A 167 -3.83 10.62 -13.50
CA SER A 167 -3.96 11.43 -14.72
C SER A 167 -2.61 11.75 -15.37
N TYR A 168 -1.58 12.04 -14.57
CA TYR A 168 -0.23 12.28 -15.06
C TYR A 168 0.41 10.99 -15.58
N PHE A 169 0.10 9.84 -14.96
CA PHE A 169 0.55 8.54 -15.48
C PHE A 169 -0.09 8.23 -16.84
N GLU A 170 -1.39 8.47 -17.02
CA GLU A 170 -2.05 8.35 -18.32
C GLU A 170 -1.40 9.25 -19.38
N THR A 171 -1.17 10.52 -19.03
CA THR A 171 -0.52 11.49 -19.92
C THR A 171 0.88 11.00 -20.31
N TYR A 172 1.69 10.56 -19.35
CA TYR A 172 3.03 10.04 -19.59
C TYR A 172 3.03 8.84 -20.54
N LEU A 173 2.12 7.89 -20.35
CA LEU A 173 1.99 6.73 -21.23
C LEU A 173 1.70 7.15 -22.68
N ARG A 174 0.85 8.17 -22.88
CA ARG A 174 0.47 8.66 -24.21
C ARG A 174 1.53 9.55 -24.86
N THR A 175 2.21 10.42 -24.12
CA THR A 175 3.08 11.45 -24.69
C THR A 175 4.55 11.05 -24.73
N VAL A 176 5.06 10.43 -23.66
CA VAL A 176 6.48 10.10 -23.54
C VAL A 176 6.74 8.69 -24.05
N TYR A 177 5.92 7.73 -23.61
CA TYR A 177 6.07 6.34 -24.03
C TYR A 177 5.31 6.04 -25.34
N ASN A 178 4.54 7.00 -25.85
CA ASN A 178 3.81 6.95 -27.12
C ASN A 178 2.89 5.71 -27.27
N CYS A 179 2.26 5.29 -26.17
CA CYS A 179 1.27 4.22 -26.19
C CYS A 179 -0.01 4.63 -26.93
N GLY A 180 -0.53 3.71 -27.74
CA GLY A 180 -1.90 3.81 -28.24
C GLY A 180 -2.94 3.75 -27.11
N VAL A 181 -4.14 4.28 -27.38
CA VAL A 181 -5.21 4.46 -26.39
C VAL A 181 -5.58 3.17 -25.67
N ASN A 182 -5.76 2.07 -26.41
CA ASN A 182 -6.09 0.77 -25.84
C ASN A 182 -4.96 0.19 -24.97
N THR A 183 -3.71 0.42 -25.34
CA THR A 183 -2.54 -0.03 -24.56
C THR A 183 -2.45 0.75 -23.25
N THR A 184 -2.62 2.06 -23.29
CA THR A 184 -2.69 2.93 -22.10
C THR A 184 -3.83 2.50 -21.17
N ALA A 185 -5.01 2.24 -21.74
CA ALA A 185 -6.16 1.76 -20.98
C ALA A 185 -5.90 0.43 -20.29
N LYS A 186 -5.16 -0.49 -20.93
CA LYS A 186 -4.72 -1.73 -20.27
C LYS A 186 -3.83 -1.45 -19.08
N TYR A 187 -2.76 -0.67 -19.23
CA TYR A 187 -1.87 -0.29 -18.12
C TYR A 187 -2.63 0.30 -16.94
N LEU A 188 -3.59 1.20 -17.21
CA LEU A 188 -4.46 1.79 -16.19
C LEU A 188 -5.37 0.77 -15.50
N GLN A 189 -5.88 -0.24 -16.23
CA GLN A 189 -6.65 -1.33 -15.63
C GLN A 189 -5.82 -2.16 -14.65
N GLN A 190 -4.58 -2.52 -15.02
CA GLN A 190 -3.70 -3.27 -14.11
C GLN A 190 -3.33 -2.44 -12.89
N PHE A 191 -3.03 -1.14 -13.08
CA PHE A 191 -2.74 -0.26 -11.95
C PHE A 191 -3.96 -0.11 -11.02
N LYS A 192 -5.16 0.10 -11.57
CA LYS A 192 -6.41 0.14 -10.79
C LYS A 192 -6.63 -1.14 -9.99
N HIS A 193 -6.33 -2.31 -10.56
CA HIS A 193 -6.44 -3.58 -9.86
C HIS A 193 -5.56 -3.63 -8.60
N ILE A 194 -4.30 -3.20 -8.69
CA ILE A 194 -3.38 -3.15 -7.54
C ILE A 194 -3.88 -2.20 -6.45
N LEU A 195 -4.36 -1.00 -6.82
CA LEU A 195 -4.89 -0.07 -5.83
C LEU A 195 -6.18 -0.59 -5.18
N THR A 196 -7.02 -1.29 -5.94
CA THR A 196 -8.24 -1.93 -5.41
C THR A 196 -7.89 -3.02 -4.40
N LEU A 197 -6.88 -3.84 -4.69
CA LEU A 197 -6.37 -4.84 -3.74
C LEU A 197 -5.84 -4.17 -2.47
N ALA A 198 -5.01 -3.13 -2.61
CA ALA A 198 -4.48 -2.39 -1.48
C ALA A 198 -5.59 -1.75 -0.62
N LYS A 199 -6.65 -1.25 -1.25
CA LYS A 199 -7.84 -0.74 -0.56
C LYS A 199 -8.58 -1.84 0.20
N ASN A 200 -8.80 -3.00 -0.41
CA ASN A 200 -9.49 -4.12 0.22
C ASN A 200 -8.72 -4.66 1.44
N ILE A 201 -7.39 -4.57 1.45
CA ILE A 201 -6.54 -4.92 2.59
C ILE A 201 -6.53 -3.82 3.66
N GLY A 202 -7.03 -2.62 3.35
CA GLY A 202 -7.09 -1.47 4.27
C GLY A 202 -5.84 -0.58 4.26
N TRP A 203 -4.96 -0.72 3.26
CA TRP A 203 -3.77 0.13 3.11
C TRP A 203 -4.07 1.50 2.48
N LEU A 204 -5.20 1.61 1.79
CA LEU A 204 -5.64 2.80 1.06
C LEU A 204 -7.02 3.23 1.57
N GLN A 205 -7.18 4.49 1.96
CA GLN A 205 -8.44 5.02 2.52
C GLN A 205 -9.44 5.40 1.43
N SER A 206 -8.97 6.04 0.37
CA SER A 206 -9.79 6.50 -0.76
C SER A 206 -9.24 5.94 -2.07
N ASP A 207 -10.11 5.64 -3.03
CA ASP A 207 -9.72 5.11 -4.35
C ASP A 207 -9.40 6.27 -5.33
N PRO A 208 -8.15 6.43 -5.79
CA PRO A 208 -7.77 7.44 -6.78
C PRO A 208 -8.48 7.28 -8.13
N PHE A 209 -9.00 6.08 -8.43
CA PHE A 209 -9.72 5.79 -9.67
C PHE A 209 -11.22 6.02 -9.58
N ILE A 210 -11.77 6.48 -8.45
CA ILE A 210 -13.23 6.56 -8.25
C ILE A 210 -13.94 7.42 -9.31
N ASN A 211 -13.32 8.55 -9.70
CA ASN A 211 -13.83 9.46 -10.72
C ASN A 211 -13.04 9.36 -12.03
N PHE A 212 -12.20 8.34 -12.18
CA PHE A 212 -11.34 8.18 -13.34
C PHE A 212 -11.96 7.20 -14.34
N ARG A 213 -12.20 7.65 -15.58
CA ARG A 213 -12.80 6.84 -16.64
C ARG A 213 -11.74 6.31 -17.60
N ILE A 214 -11.45 5.01 -17.52
CA ILE A 214 -10.60 4.31 -18.48
C ILE A 214 -11.41 4.05 -19.77
N ARG A 215 -10.96 4.58 -20.91
CA ARG A 215 -11.65 4.46 -22.21
C ARG A 215 -10.91 3.50 -23.14
N PHE A 216 -11.67 2.72 -23.90
CA PHE A 216 -11.17 1.91 -25.00
C PHE A 216 -11.71 2.44 -26.32
N GLU A 217 -10.88 2.44 -27.34
CA GLU A 217 -11.27 2.71 -28.71
C GLU A 217 -11.52 1.40 -29.44
N LYS A 218 -12.59 1.34 -30.23
CA LYS A 218 -12.83 0.17 -31.10
C LYS A 218 -11.69 0.11 -32.11
N ALA A 219 -10.87 -0.92 -32.00
CA ALA A 219 -9.88 -1.22 -33.03
C ALA A 219 -10.63 -1.81 -34.22
N ASP A 220 -10.63 -1.11 -35.35
CA ASP A 220 -11.05 -1.67 -36.62
C ASP A 220 -9.98 -2.67 -37.07
N ARG A 221 -10.24 -3.94 -36.80
CA ARG A 221 -9.47 -5.03 -37.38
C ARG A 221 -10.15 -5.29 -38.70
N GLY A 222 -9.71 -4.59 -39.75
CA GLY A 222 -10.27 -4.76 -41.08
C GLY A 222 -10.44 -6.25 -41.43
N TYR A 223 -11.43 -6.53 -42.25
CA TYR A 223 -11.69 -7.88 -42.75
C TYR A 223 -11.18 -7.98 -44.19
N LEU A 224 -10.80 -9.17 -44.59
CA LEU A 224 -10.44 -9.43 -45.99
C LEU A 224 -11.72 -9.62 -46.79
N LEU A 225 -11.85 -8.92 -47.91
CA LEU A 225 -12.90 -9.17 -48.89
C LEU A 225 -12.60 -10.44 -49.69
N GLN A 226 -13.63 -11.01 -50.32
CA GLN A 226 -13.52 -12.23 -51.14
C GLN A 226 -12.46 -12.07 -52.25
N GLU A 227 -12.43 -10.91 -52.91
CA GLU A 227 -11.45 -10.61 -53.96
C GLU A 227 -10.01 -10.56 -53.42
N GLU A 228 -9.81 -9.99 -52.23
CA GLU A 228 -8.51 -9.92 -51.57
C GLU A 228 -8.02 -11.31 -51.13
N LEU A 229 -8.94 -12.16 -50.71
CA LEU A 229 -8.69 -13.57 -50.41
C LEU A 229 -8.24 -14.32 -51.66
N GLU A 230 -8.93 -14.17 -52.79
CA GLU A 230 -8.58 -14.85 -54.05
C GLU A 230 -7.19 -14.44 -54.56
N VAL A 231 -6.85 -13.15 -54.47
CA VAL A 231 -5.50 -12.64 -54.78
C VAL A 231 -4.45 -13.27 -53.85
N MET A 232 -4.75 -13.41 -52.56
CA MET A 232 -3.86 -14.08 -51.62
C MET A 232 -3.67 -15.57 -51.93
N MET A 233 -4.70 -16.28 -52.41
CA MET A 233 -4.63 -17.69 -52.80
C MET A 233 -3.67 -17.89 -53.97
N GLN A 234 -3.81 -17.07 -55.01
CA GLN A 234 -3.06 -17.22 -56.25
C GLN A 234 -1.61 -16.73 -56.15
N LYS A 235 -1.28 -15.98 -55.10
CA LYS A 235 0.07 -15.48 -54.87
C LYS A 235 1.04 -16.64 -54.57
N LYS A 236 2.04 -16.79 -55.43
CA LYS A 236 3.17 -17.71 -55.21
C LYS A 236 4.17 -17.05 -54.26
N PHE A 237 4.51 -17.74 -53.17
CA PHE A 237 5.51 -17.27 -52.23
C PHE A 237 6.81 -18.03 -52.44
N SER A 238 7.94 -17.33 -52.51
CA SER A 238 9.26 -17.97 -52.60
C SER A 238 9.67 -18.74 -51.34
N ILE A 239 8.94 -18.56 -50.23
CA ILE A 239 9.24 -19.12 -48.91
C ILE A 239 8.10 -20.04 -48.48
N LYS A 240 8.39 -21.32 -48.31
CA LYS A 240 7.43 -22.36 -47.91
C LYS A 240 6.67 -22.05 -46.62
N ARG A 241 7.31 -21.41 -45.63
CA ARG A 241 6.64 -20.98 -44.39
C ARG A 241 5.51 -19.98 -44.64
N LYS A 242 5.64 -19.10 -45.64
CA LYS A 242 4.57 -18.13 -45.98
C LYS A 242 3.39 -18.82 -46.68
N GLU A 243 3.65 -19.85 -47.47
CA GLU A 243 2.60 -20.70 -48.05
C GLU A 243 1.81 -21.42 -46.97
N GLN A 244 2.49 -22.01 -45.98
CA GLN A 244 1.81 -22.65 -44.85
C GLN A 244 0.94 -21.67 -44.06
N VAL A 245 1.44 -20.46 -43.78
CA VAL A 245 0.66 -19.42 -43.09
C VAL A 245 -0.57 -19.01 -43.91
N ARG A 246 -0.42 -18.86 -45.22
CA ARG A 246 -1.53 -18.60 -46.13
C ARG A 246 -2.58 -19.71 -46.03
N ASP A 247 -2.17 -20.97 -46.12
CA ASP A 247 -3.08 -22.12 -46.11
C ASP A 247 -3.82 -22.24 -44.76
N PHE A 248 -3.15 -21.97 -43.64
CA PHE A 248 -3.79 -21.89 -42.32
C PHE A 248 -4.82 -20.76 -42.21
N LEU A 249 -4.53 -19.59 -42.79
CA LEU A 249 -5.48 -18.47 -42.80
C LEU A 249 -6.73 -18.82 -43.61
N PHE A 250 -6.57 -19.49 -44.75
CA PHE A 250 -7.71 -19.96 -45.55
C PHE A 250 -8.51 -21.04 -44.86
N PHE A 251 -7.86 -22.03 -44.23
CA PHE A 251 -8.56 -23.07 -43.49
C PHE A 251 -9.45 -22.49 -42.37
N ARG A 252 -8.99 -21.42 -41.70
CA ARG A 252 -9.76 -20.71 -40.68
C ARG A 252 -10.90 -19.84 -41.23
N ALA A 253 -10.83 -19.45 -42.51
CA ALA A 253 -11.80 -18.58 -43.16
C ALA A 253 -12.93 -19.35 -43.88
N LEU A 254 -12.78 -20.67 -44.07
CA LEU A 254 -13.83 -21.52 -44.61
C LEU A 254 -14.95 -21.67 -43.56
N PRO A 255 -16.23 -21.47 -43.94
CA PRO A 255 -17.36 -21.80 -43.07
C PRO A 255 -17.44 -23.33 -42.87
N ASP A 256 -17.81 -23.74 -41.65
CA ASP A 256 -18.15 -25.14 -41.32
C ASP A 256 -19.32 -25.65 -42.17
#